data_AF-A0A3N4JQL1-F1
#
_entry.id   AF-A0A3N4JQL1-F1
#
_cell.length_a   1.000
_cell.length_b   1.000
_cell.length_c   1.000
_cell.angle_alpha   90.00
_cell.angle_beta   90.00
_cell.angle_gamma   90.00
#
_symmetry.space_group_name_H-M   'P 1'
#
loop_
_entity.id
_entity.type
_entity.pdbx_description
1 polymer ?
#
loop_
_entity_poly.entity_id
_entity_poly.type
_entity_poly.pdbx_seq_one_letter_code
_entity_poly.pdbx_strand_id
1 'polypeptide(L)' 'YRVVPWPPQSPDLNVIKNVEKKVYKYPQALYGGELWTACEEEWDAIEQDKINVLIKTMPQCIDDIID' A
#
# COMPACT_ATOMS: atom_id res chain seq x y z
N TYR A 1 17.79 12.33 7.20
CA TYR A 1 16.55 11.55 7.08
C TYR A 1 16.32 10.81 8.39
N ARG A 2 15.10 10.80 8.93
CA ARG A 2 14.74 9.95 10.08
C ARG A 2 14.12 8.67 9.54
N VAL A 3 14.67 7.52 9.93
CA VAL A 3 14.15 6.20 9.57
C VAL A 3 13.22 5.76 10.70
N VAL A 4 12.00 5.35 10.36
CA VAL A 4 11.06 4.80 11.33
C VAL A 4 11.55 3.39 11.74
N PRO A 5 11.68 3.08 13.03
CA PRO A 5 12.02 1.74 13.48
C PRO A 5 11.00 0.74 12.93
N TRP A 6 11.49 -0.33 12.28
CA TRP A 6 10.64 -1.31 11.63
C TRP A 6 10.89 -2.71 12.19
N PRO A 7 9.87 -3.40 12.72
CA PRO A 7 10.04 -4.77 13.17
C PRO A 7 10.26 -5.72 11.97
N PRO A 8 11.11 -6.75 12.13
CA PRO A 8 11.33 -7.73 11.08
C PRO A 8 10.03 -8.49 10.78
N GLN A 9 9.82 -8.83 9.50
CA GLN A 9 8.67 -9.60 9.02
C GLN A 9 7.29 -8.96 9.29
N SER A 10 7.21 -7.63 9.42
CA SER A 10 5.93 -6.91 9.56
C SER A 10 5.54 -6.15 8.30
N PRO A 11 5.14 -6.82 7.20
CA PRO A 11 4.64 -6.15 5.99
C PRO A 11 3.26 -5.51 6.21
N ASP A 12 2.50 -6.00 7.19
CA ASP A 12 1.20 -5.52 7.64
C ASP A 12 1.26 -4.09 8.19
N LEU A 13 2.36 -3.74 8.86
CA LEU A 13 2.59 -2.38 9.33
C LEU A 13 2.84 -1.39 8.17
N ASN A 14 3.21 -1.89 6.99
CA ASN A 14 3.58 -1.03 5.86
C ASN A 14 2.35 -0.63 5.06
N VAL A 15 1.98 0.64 5.17
CA VAL A 15 0.87 1.26 4.44
C VAL A 15 0.92 0.96 2.93
N ILE A 16 2.11 0.84 2.34
CA ILE A 16 2.24 0.54 0.91
C ILE A 16 1.62 -0.81 0.53
N LYS A 17 1.60 -1.80 1.43
CA LYS A 17 1.00 -3.11 1.14
C LYS A 17 -0.50 -3.01 0.93
N ASN A 18 -1.16 -2.05 1.56
CA ASN A 18 -2.59 -1.79 1.33
C ASN A 18 -2.84 -1.06 0.01
N VAL A 19 -1.87 -0.26 -0.46
CA VAL A 19 -1.91 0.43 -1.75
C VAL A 19 -1.63 -0.56 -2.89
N GLU A 20 -0.60 -1.39 -2.76
CA GLU A 20 -0.25 -2.47 -3.70
C GLU A 20 -1.44 -3.40 -3.94
N LYS A 21 -2.16 -3.81 -2.89
CA LYS A 21 -3.37 -4.65 -3.03
C LYS A 21 -4.48 -4.02 -3.86
N LYS A 22 -4.51 -2.71 -4.03
CA LYS A 22 -5.49 -2.03 -4.90
C LYS A 22 -5.01 -2.03 -6.36
N VAL A 23 -3.74 -1.72 -6.57
CA VAL A 23 -3.11 -1.67 -7.90
C VAL A 23 -3.02 -3.07 -8.54
N TYR A 24 -2.67 -4.10 -7.77
CA TYR A 24 -2.49 -5.47 -8.28
C TYR A 24 -3.79 -6.27 -8.49
N LYS A 25 -4.98 -5.65 -8.40
CA LYS A 25 -6.27 -6.35 -8.64
C LYS A 25 -6.56 -6.63 -10.13
N TYR A 26 -5.73 -6.16 -11.05
CA TYR A 26 -5.95 -6.36 -12.49
C TYR A 26 -5.60 -7.79 -12.96
N PRO A 27 -6.37 -8.34 -13.93
CA PRO A 27 -6.18 -9.70 -14.41
C PRO A 27 -4.80 -9.88 -15.06
N GLN A 28 -4.24 -11.07 -14.82
CA GLN A 28 -2.89 -11.56 -15.15
C GLN A 28 -2.54 -11.61 -16.65
N ALA A 29 -3.24 -10.89 -17.53
CA ALA A 29 -3.20 -11.07 -18.99
C ALA A 29 -2.76 -9.83 -19.78
N LEU A 30 -2.07 -8.88 -19.15
CA LEU A 30 -1.48 -7.73 -19.83
C LEU A 30 0.00 -8.02 -20.14
N TYR A 31 0.47 -7.69 -21.34
CA TYR A 31 1.88 -7.79 -21.68
C TYR A 31 2.63 -6.56 -21.14
N GLY A 32 3.95 -6.66 -20.93
CA GLY A 32 4.74 -5.74 -20.09
C GLY A 32 4.45 -4.23 -20.19
N GLY A 33 4.23 -3.68 -21.39
CA GLY A 33 3.88 -2.26 -21.56
C GLY A 33 2.47 -1.90 -21.08
N GLU A 34 1.51 -2.79 -21.31
CA GLU A 34 0.12 -2.63 -20.87
C GLU A 34 -0.01 -2.77 -19.35
N LEU A 35 0.85 -3.61 -18.73
CA LEU A 35 0.94 -3.72 -17.27
C LEU A 35 1.37 -2.41 -16.63
N TRP A 36 2.36 -1.71 -17.21
CA TRP A 36 2.83 -0.44 -16.66
C TRP A 36 1.74 0.62 -16.71
N THR A 37 1.09 0.80 -17.87
CA THR A 37 0.00 1.76 -18.03
C THR A 37 -1.17 1.46 -17.09
N ALA A 38 -1.60 0.20 -16.98
CA ALA A 38 -2.66 -0.16 -16.05
C ALA A 38 -2.28 0.10 -14.57
N CYS A 39 -1.01 -0.14 -14.19
CA CYS A 39 -0.53 0.20 -12.85
C CYS A 39 -0.55 1.71 -12.59
N GLU A 40 -0.15 2.51 -13.58
CA GLU A 40 -0.10 3.97 -13.51
C GLU A 40 -1.51 4.57 -13.41
N GLU A 41 -2.45 4.11 -14.24
CA GLU A 41 -3.86 4.54 -14.19
C GLU A 41 -4.50 4.23 -12.84
N GLU A 42 -4.28 3.02 -12.31
CA GLU A 42 -4.80 2.65 -10.99
C GLU A 42 -4.14 3.42 -9.87
N TRP A 43 -2.84 3.71 -9.98
CA TRP A 43 -2.11 4.53 -9.01
C TRP A 43 -2.68 5.96 -8.97
N ASP A 44 -2.91 6.57 -10.12
CA ASP A 44 -3.46 7.92 -10.24
C ASP A 44 -4.94 7.99 -9.81
N ALA A 45 -5.68 6.88 -9.94
CA ALA A 45 -7.06 6.77 -9.46
C ALA A 45 -7.18 6.68 -7.93
N ILE A 46 -6.09 6.49 -7.19
CA ILE A 46 -6.14 6.41 -5.72
C ILE A 46 -6.36 7.80 -5.13
N GLU A 47 -7.57 8.02 -4.62
CA GLU A 47 -7.87 9.23 -3.84
C GLU A 47 -6.88 9.42 -2.67
N GLN A 48 -6.27 10.61 -2.63
CA GLN A 48 -5.32 10.99 -1.58
C GLN A 48 -5.90 10.81 -0.17
N ASP A 49 -7.19 11.04 0.02
CA ASP A 49 -7.86 10.85 1.31
C ASP A 49 -7.83 9.40 1.79
N LYS A 50 -7.92 8.43 0.87
CA LYS A 50 -7.78 7.00 1.22
C LYS A 50 -6.36 6.70 1.71
N ILE A 51 -5.33 7.34 1.14
CA ILE A 51 -3.94 7.21 1.61
C ILE A 51 -3.79 7.87 2.99
N ASN A 52 -4.35 9.06 3.18
CA ASN A 52 -4.30 9.79 4.44
C ASN A 52 -4.96 9.00 5.58
N VAL A 53 -6.08 8.32 5.30
CA VAL A 53 -6.73 7.43 6.28
C VAL A 53 -5.78 6.28 6.67
N LEU A 54 -5.15 5.60 5.70
CA LEU A 54 -4.24 4.50 5.98
C LEU A 54 -3.04 4.93 6.84
N ILE A 55 -2.50 6.12 6.60
CA ILE A 55 -1.41 6.68 7.43
C ILE A 55 -1.90 6.96 8.85
N LYS A 56 -3.09 7.53 9.00
CA LYS A 56 -3.67 7.85 10.32
C LYS A 56 -4.01 6.62 11.14
N THR A 57 -4.39 5.51 10.50
CA THR A 57 -4.73 4.25 11.19
C THR A 57 -3.51 3.37 11.47
N MET A 58 -2.34 3.68 10.90
CA MET A 58 -1.11 2.89 11.09
C MET A 58 -0.69 2.73 12.57
N PRO A 59 -0.82 3.73 13.46
CA PRO A 59 -0.54 3.55 14.89
C PRO A 59 -1.44 2.50 15.56
N GLN A 60 -2.71 2.40 15.13
CA GLN A 60 -3.66 1.43 15.68
C GLN A 60 -3.23 -0.01 15.34
N CYS A 61 -2.65 -0.22 14.15
CA CYS A 61 -2.08 -1.52 13.77
C CYS A 61 -0.88 -1.90 14.65
N ILE A 62 -0.15 -0.94 15.23
CA ILE A 62 0.94 -1.22 16.16
C ILE A 62 0.36 -1.63 17.51
N ASP A 63 -0.66 -0.92 17.99
CA ASP A 63 -1.36 -1.25 19.24
C ASP A 63 -1.98 -2.66 19.16
N ASP A 64 -2.64 -3.00 18.05
CA ASP A 64 -3.23 -4.33 17.80
C ASP A 64 -2.23 -5.51 17.80
N ILE A 65 -0.92 -5.25 17.60
CA ILE A 65 0.14 -6.27 17.64
C ILE A 65 0.72 -6.45 19.04
N ILE A 66 0.61 -5.41 19.88
CA ILE A 66 1.16 -5.39 21.24
C ILE A 66 0.20 -6.04 22.25
N ASP A 67 -1.10 -6.08 21.96
CA ASP A 67 -2.16 -6.78 22.73
C ASP A 67 -2.16 -8.31 22.52
#